data_AF-A0A523H4N4-F1
#
_entry.id   AF-A0A523H4N4-F1
#
_cell.length_a   1.000
_cell.length_b   1.000
_cell.length_c   1.000
_cell.angle_alpha   90.00
_cell.angle_beta   90.00
_cell.angle_gamma   90.00
#
_symmetry.space_group_name_H-M   'P 1'
#
loop_
_entity.id
_entity.type
_entity.pdbx_description
1 polymer ?
#
loop_
_entity_poly.entity_id
_entity_poly.type
_entity_poly.pdbx_seq_one_letter_code
_entity_poly.pdbx_strand_id
1 'polypeptide(L)'
;MRRHYVKSKTFKKFFSSVFLLIILYFLFGGDYNIYNLWKYRQKEQKLRSEIQKSEKEKEQLTTEIGMLKNDSTYIEKIAREEFKMGKPDEKIYIVKSRDEK
;
A
#
# COMPACT_ATOMS: atom_id res chain seq x y z
N MET A 1 -13.96 46.17 -59.52
CA MET A 1 -13.04 45.54 -58.54
C MET A 1 -13.66 45.55 -57.16
N ARG A 2 -14.11 44.41 -56.63
CA ARG A 2 -14.47 44.26 -55.21
C ARG A 2 -13.87 42.96 -54.68
N ARG A 3 -12.71 43.06 -54.03
CA ARG A 3 -12.15 41.94 -53.27
C ARG A 3 -12.94 41.84 -51.97
N HIS A 4 -13.80 40.84 -51.86
CA HIS A 4 -14.48 40.52 -50.61
C HIS A 4 -13.44 39.98 -49.62
N TYR A 5 -13.13 40.79 -48.60
CA TYR A 5 -12.26 40.41 -47.49
C TYR A 5 -13.11 39.64 -46.48
N VAL A 6 -12.91 38.32 -46.42
CA VAL A 6 -13.77 37.40 -45.64
C VAL A 6 -13.34 37.35 -44.16
N LYS A 7 -14.35 37.36 -43.28
CA LYS A 7 -14.34 37.31 -41.79
C LYS A 7 -13.08 36.69 -41.14
N SER A 8 -12.23 37.55 -40.57
CA SER A 8 -11.01 37.16 -39.83
C SER A 8 -11.24 36.74 -38.37
N LYS A 9 -12.35 37.16 -37.74
CA LYS A 9 -12.61 36.87 -36.31
C LYS A 9 -13.09 35.43 -36.06
N THR A 10 -13.89 34.86 -36.95
CA THR A 10 -14.37 33.47 -36.82
C THR A 10 -13.24 32.47 -37.04
N PHE A 11 -12.32 32.77 -37.97
CA PHE A 11 -11.14 31.96 -38.23
C PHE A 11 -10.16 31.95 -37.05
N LYS A 12 -9.93 33.11 -36.41
CA LYS A 12 -9.11 33.20 -35.18
C LYS A 12 -9.71 32.42 -34.00
N LYS A 13 -11.04 32.43 -33.83
CA LYS A 13 -11.72 31.62 -32.79
C LYS A 13 -11.60 30.12 -33.07
N PHE A 14 -11.71 29.72 -34.34
CA PHE A 14 -11.51 28.33 -34.74
C PHE A 14 -10.07 27.86 -34.48
N PHE A 15 -9.07 28.64 -34.89
CA PHE A 15 -7.67 28.36 -34.61
C PHE A 15 -7.37 28.27 -33.10
N SER A 16 -7.92 29.20 -32.31
CA SER A 16 -7.81 29.16 -30.85
C SER A 16 -8.42 27.89 -30.26
N SER A 17 -9.60 27.47 -30.72
CA SER A 17 -10.26 26.24 -30.26
C SER A 17 -9.46 24.99 -30.61
N VAL A 18 -8.91 24.90 -31.83
CA VAL A 18 -8.08 23.76 -32.26
C VAL A 18 -6.78 23.71 -31.46
N PHE A 19 -6.15 24.85 -31.22
CA PHE A 19 -4.95 24.94 -30.39
C PHE A 19 -5.21 24.48 -28.96
N LEU A 20 -6.35 24.85 -28.38
CA LEU A 20 -6.74 24.43 -27.04
C LEU A 20 -6.99 22.93 -26.94
N LEU A 21 -7.58 22.32 -27.98
CA LEU A 21 -7.77 20.87 -28.07
C LEU A 21 -6.44 20.11 -28.20
N ILE A 22 -5.47 20.66 -28.96
CA ILE A 22 -4.13 20.07 -29.07
C ILE A 22 -3.43 20.08 -27.71
N ILE A 23 -3.49 21.20 -26.97
CA ILE A 23 -2.93 21.27 -25.61
C ILE A 23 -3.60 20.25 -24.69
N LEU A 24 -4.93 20.13 -24.76
CA LEU A 24 -5.67 19.17 -23.95
C LEU A 24 -5.27 17.72 -24.30
N TYR A 25 -5.09 17.42 -25.58
CA TYR A 25 -4.60 16.11 -26.02
C TYR A 25 -3.17 15.83 -25.54
N PHE A 26 -2.27 16.82 -25.51
CA PHE A 26 -0.93 16.61 -24.94
C PHE A 26 -0.94 16.47 -23.41
N LEU A 27 -1.89 17.11 -22.71
CA LEU A 27 -2.02 17.04 -21.24
C LEU A 27 -2.73 15.78 -20.74
N PHE A 28 -3.63 15.20 -21.55
CA PHE A 28 -4.48 14.06 -21.17
C PHE A 28 -4.33 12.82 -22.06
N GLY A 29 -3.76 12.94 -23.26
CA GLY A 29 -3.67 11.87 -24.26
C GLY A 29 -2.28 11.26 -24.44
N GLY A 30 -1.23 11.80 -23.82
CA GLY A 30 0.13 11.26 -23.91
C GLY A 30 0.50 10.32 -22.77
N ASP A 31 1.50 9.46 -22.96
CA ASP A 31 2.01 8.57 -21.89
C ASP A 31 2.58 9.35 -20.67
N TYR A 32 2.96 10.61 -20.90
CA TYR A 32 3.52 11.54 -19.92
C TYR A 32 2.49 12.42 -19.20
N ASN A 33 1.24 11.96 -19.10
CA ASN A 33 0.23 12.67 -18.32
C ASN A 33 0.61 12.76 -16.83
N ILE A 34 0.27 13.89 -16.20
CA ILE A 34 0.51 14.15 -14.76
C ILE A 34 -0.11 13.06 -13.87
N TYR A 35 -1.26 12.50 -14.31
CA TYR A 35 -1.91 11.39 -13.63
C TYR A 35 -1.03 10.14 -13.52
N ASN A 36 -0.30 9.80 -14.59
CA ASN A 36 0.58 8.65 -14.59
C ASN A 36 1.75 8.86 -13.61
N LEU A 37 2.34 10.06 -13.59
CA LEU A 37 3.40 10.39 -12.64
C LEU A 37 2.92 10.25 -11.19
N TRP A 38 1.73 10.76 -10.87
CA TRP A 38 1.15 10.61 -9.53
C TRP A 38 0.89 9.13 -9.18
N LYS A 39 0.33 8.36 -10.12
CA LYS A 39 0.10 6.91 -9.97
C LYS A 39 1.40 6.14 -9.73
N TYR A 40 2.46 6.45 -10.46
CA TYR A 40 3.77 5.81 -10.28
C TYR A 40 4.38 6.16 -8.92
N ARG A 41 4.30 7.42 -8.47
CA ARG A 41 4.75 7.81 -7.13
C ARG A 41 4.01 7.08 -6.02
N GLN A 42 2.68 6.96 -6.13
CA GLN A 42 1.88 6.21 -5.16
C GLN A 42 2.25 4.72 -5.14
N LYS A 43 2.47 4.11 -6.31
CA LYS A 43 2.94 2.73 -6.39
C LYS A 43 4.31 2.57 -5.74
N GLU A 44 5.25 3.46 -6.04
CA GLU A 44 6.58 3.43 -5.45
C GLU A 44 6.53 3.53 -3.92
N GLN A 45 5.74 4.48 -3.38
CA GLN A 45 5.58 4.63 -1.94
C GLN A 45 4.97 3.38 -1.30
N LYS A 46 3.95 2.78 -1.95
CA LYS A 46 3.32 1.55 -1.47
C LYS A 46 4.32 0.38 -1.45
N LEU A 47 5.07 0.16 -2.53
CA LEU A 47 6.09 -0.88 -2.59
C LEU A 47 7.18 -0.69 -1.53
N ARG A 48 7.63 0.55 -1.32
CA ARG A 48 8.61 0.85 -0.26
C ARG A 48 8.07 0.53 1.13
N SER A 49 6.81 0.86 1.40
CA SER A 49 6.17 0.52 2.67
C SER A 49 6.01 -0.98 2.86
N GLU A 50 5.68 -1.72 1.80
CA GLU A 50 5.59 -3.18 1.83
C GLU A 50 6.95 -3.82 2.12
N ILE A 51 8.03 -3.34 1.48
CA ILE A 51 9.39 -3.81 1.76
C ILE A 51 9.75 -3.59 3.23
N GLN A 52 9.55 -2.39 3.76
CA GLN A 52 9.85 -2.08 5.16
C GLN A 52 9.05 -2.96 6.13
N LYS A 53 7.77 -3.22 5.81
CA LYS A 53 6.93 -4.10 6.62
C LYS A 53 7.48 -5.53 6.62
N SER A 54 7.83 -6.06 5.45
CA SER A 54 8.39 -7.41 5.32
C SER A 54 9.76 -7.56 5.98
N GLU A 55 10.61 -6.53 5.91
CA GLU A 55 11.90 -6.52 6.61
C GLU A 55 11.71 -6.57 8.13
N LYS A 56 10.79 -5.77 8.67
CA LYS A 56 10.46 -5.78 10.09
C LYS A 56 9.88 -7.13 10.54
N GLU A 57 8.98 -7.70 9.75
CA GLU A 57 8.40 -9.02 10.03
C GLU A 57 9.48 -10.11 10.02
N LYS A 58 10.40 -10.06 9.06
CA LYS A 58 11.55 -10.97 9.00
C LYS A 58 12.43 -10.85 10.24
N GLU A 59 12.73 -9.62 10.70
CA GLU A 59 13.54 -9.40 11.91
C GLU A 59 12.85 -9.96 13.15
N GLN A 60 11.55 -9.72 13.29
CA GLN A 60 10.74 -10.25 14.39
C GLN A 60 10.74 -11.78 14.40
N LEU A 61 10.45 -12.42 13.26
CA LEU A 61 10.45 -13.87 13.13
C LEU A 61 11.84 -14.47 13.37
N THR A 62 12.91 -13.81 12.91
CA THR A 62 14.28 -14.27 13.14
C THR A 62 14.63 -14.24 14.63
N THR A 63 14.19 -13.19 15.33
CA THR A 63 14.36 -13.04 16.78
C THR A 63 13.58 -14.13 17.53
N GLU A 64 12.32 -14.36 17.13
CA GLU A 64 11.46 -15.38 17.72
C GLU A 64 12.03 -16.79 17.51
N ILE A 65 12.51 -17.12 16.30
CA ILE A 65 13.22 -18.37 16.03
C ILE A 65 14.44 -18.52 16.94
N GLY A 66 15.18 -17.43 17.19
CA GLY A 66 16.31 -17.42 18.11
C GLY A 66 15.90 -17.77 19.54
N MET A 67 14.82 -17.18 20.04
CA MET A 67 14.26 -17.47 21.37
C MET A 67 13.77 -18.92 21.44
N LEU A 68 12.99 -19.38 20.46
CA LEU A 68 12.49 -20.75 20.39
C LEU A 68 13.60 -21.82 20.31
N LYS A 69 14.78 -21.49 19.78
CA LYS A 69 15.90 -22.44 19.69
C LYS A 69 16.76 -22.49 20.94
N ASN A 70 16.98 -21.35 21.58
CA ASN A 70 18.01 -21.21 22.62
C ASN A 70 17.44 -20.94 24.02
N ASP A 71 16.16 -20.58 24.13
CA ASP A 71 15.52 -20.22 25.40
C ASP A 71 14.42 -21.22 25.78
N SER A 72 14.78 -22.16 26.66
CA SER A 72 13.84 -23.14 27.20
C SER A 72 12.71 -22.51 28.01
N THR A 73 12.92 -21.33 28.62
CA THR A 73 11.88 -20.66 29.42
C THR A 73 10.83 -20.02 28.52
N TYR A 74 11.25 -19.48 27.38
CA TYR A 74 10.33 -18.96 26.37
C TYR A 74 9.45 -20.07 25.77
N ILE A 75 10.03 -21.24 25.47
CA ILE A 75 9.27 -22.41 25.00
C ILE A 75 8.27 -22.89 26.06
N GLU A 76 8.70 -23.01 27.32
CA GLU A 76 7.82 -23.42 28.41
C GLU A 76 6.65 -22.44 28.60
N LYS A 77 6.92 -21.14 28.49
CA LYS A 77 5.89 -20.11 28.54
C LYS A 77 4.84 -20.30 27.45
N ILE A 78 5.26 -20.45 26.19
CA ILE A 78 4.34 -20.70 25.07
C ILE A 78 3.56 -22.02 25.27
N ALA A 79 4.24 -23.07 25.71
CA ALA A 79 3.61 -24.37 25.96
C ALA A 79 2.50 -24.26 27.02
N ARG A 80 2.73 -23.50 28.11
CA ARG A 80 1.76 -23.30 29.19
C ARG A 80 0.64 -22.32 28.82
N GLU A 81 0.97 -21.19 28.20
CA GLU A 81 0.01 -20.11 27.90
C GLU A 81 -0.85 -20.42 26.67
N GLU A 82 -0.22 -20.75 25.54
CA GLU A 82 -0.90 -20.95 24.27
C GLU A 82 -1.48 -22.37 24.15
N PHE A 83 -0.69 -23.38 24.54
CA PHE A 83 -1.08 -24.79 24.35
C PHE A 83 -1.63 -25.46 25.62
N LYS A 84 -1.58 -24.79 26.77
CA LYS A 84 -2.01 -25.33 28.07
C LYS A 84 -1.40 -26.70 28.34
N MET A 85 -0.14 -26.87 27.97
CA MET A 85 0.67 -28.05 28.24
C MET A 85 1.34 -27.91 29.61
N GLY A 86 1.57 -29.05 30.25
CA GLY A 86 2.22 -29.19 31.54
C GLY A 86 2.95 -30.52 31.59
N LYS A 87 3.79 -30.74 32.60
CA LYS A 87 4.49 -32.02 32.73
C LYS A 87 3.49 -33.15 33.00
N PRO A 88 3.83 -34.42 32.69
CA PRO A 88 2.92 -35.56 32.85
C PRO A 88 2.34 -35.72 34.26
N ASP A 89 3.03 -35.21 35.27
CA ASP A 89 2.70 -35.23 36.69
C ASP A 89 2.09 -33.90 37.21
N GLU A 90 1.84 -32.91 36.33
CA GLU A 90 1.37 -31.57 36.69
C GLU A 90 -0.13 -31.38 36.38
N LYS A 91 -0.89 -30.79 37.33
CA LYS A 91 -2.31 -30.44 37.13
C LYS A 91 -2.45 -28.97 36.73
N ILE A 92 -3.01 -28.74 35.54
CA ILE A 92 -3.24 -27.38 35.00
C ILE A 92 -4.63 -26.90 35.37
N TYR A 93 -4.71 -25.73 36.00
CA TYR A 93 -5.97 -25.08 36.36
C TYR A 93 -6.30 -23.98 35.36
N ILE A 94 -7.37 -24.16 34.57
CA ILE A 94 -7.88 -23.12 33.67
C ILE A 94 -9.04 -22.43 34.39
N VAL A 95 -8.84 -21.17 34.79
CA VAL A 95 -9.91 -20.37 35.38
C VAL A 95 -10.87 -19.95 34.26
N LYS A 96 -12.04 -20.58 34.20
CA LYS A 96 -13.14 -20.06 33.39
C LYS A 96 -13.74 -18.88 34.13
N SER A 97 -13.66 -17.68 33.56
CA SER A 97 -14.53 -16.58 33.97
C SER A 97 -15.96 -17.08 33.88
N ARG A 98 -16.70 -16.94 34.98
CA ARG A 98 -18.12 -17.24 34.99
C ARG A 98 -18.77 -16.20 34.09
N ASP A 99 -19.01 -16.55 32.84
CA ASP A 99 -19.91 -15.77 31.99
C ASP A 99 -21.27 -15.81 32.68
N GLU A 100 -21.58 -14.72 33.39
CA GLU A 100 -22.89 -14.46 33.95
C GLU A 100 -23.88 -14.43 32.79
N LYS A 101 -24.87 -15.33 32.86
CA LYS A 101 -26.01 -15.41 31.95
C LYS A 101 -26.87 -14.15 32.02
#